data_AF-A0A5K0YPE1-F1
#
_entry.id   AF-A0A5K0YPE1-F1
#
_cell.length_a   1.000
_cell.length_b   1.000
_cell.length_c   1.000
_cell.angle_alpha   90.00
_cell.angle_beta   90.00
_cell.angle_gamma   90.00
#
_symmetry.space_group_name_H-M   'P 1'
#
loop_
_entity.id
_entity.type
_entity.pdbx_description
1 polymer ?
#
loop_
_entity_poly.entity_id
_entity_poly.type
_entity_poly.pdbx_seq_one_letter_code
_entity_poly.pdbx_strand_id
1 'polypeptide(L)' 'NKMIIEETKRSIHDALCVARNLIHNNSIVYGGGEAAEISCSVAVEAAADKNPRVEQ' A
#
# COMPACT_ATOMS: atom_id res chain seq x y z
N ASN A 1 -20.08 -24.75 -7.09
CA ASN A 1 -19.81 -23.50 -7.85
C ASN A 1 -20.30 -22.21 -7.22
N LYS A 2 -21.23 -22.19 -6.26
CA LYS A 2 -21.64 -20.93 -5.62
C LYS A 2 -20.46 -20.13 -5.03
N MET A 3 -19.53 -20.80 -4.35
CA MET A 3 -18.34 -20.16 -3.77
C MET A 3 -17.44 -19.48 -4.83
N ILE A 4 -17.20 -20.15 -5.97
CA ILE A 4 -16.40 -19.57 -7.07
C ILE A 4 -17.08 -18.33 -7.64
N ILE A 5 -18.41 -18.37 -7.82
CA ILE A 5 -19.17 -17.22 -8.35
C ILE A 5 -19.10 -16.03 -7.39
N GLU A 6 -19.24 -16.26 -6.08
CA GLU A 6 -19.12 -15.18 -5.08
C GLU A 6 -17.70 -14.62 -5.00
N GLU A 7 -16.67 -15.47 -5.11
CA GLU A 7 -15.28 -15.03 -5.12
C GLU A 7 -14.91 -14.22 -6.37
N THR A 8 -15.45 -14.59 -7.52
CA THR A 8 -15.30 -13.80 -8.76
C THR A 8 -15.94 -12.42 -8.61
N LYS A 9 -17.14 -12.33 -7.99
CA LYS A 9 -17.79 -11.03 -7.74
C LYS A 9 -16.93 -10.15 -6.82
N ARG A 10 -16.37 -10.73 -5.75
CA ARG A 10 -15.46 -10.02 -4.83
C ARG A 10 -14.20 -9.54 -5.54
N SER A 11 -13.57 -10.39 -6.36
CA SER A 11 -12.37 -10.04 -7.11
C SER A 11 -12.60 -8.89 -8.10
N ILE A 12 -13.77 -8.86 -8.77
CA ILE A 12 -14.15 -7.75 -9.66
C ILE A 12 -14.36 -6.47 -8.86
N HIS A 13 -15.00 -6.55 -7.69
CA HIS A 13 -15.18 -5.39 -6.81
C HIS A 13 -13.84 -4.79 -6.38
N ASP A 14 -12.87 -5.63 -5.99
CA ASP A 14 -11.52 -5.19 -5.61
C ASP A 14 -10.83 -4.46 -6.78
N ALA A 15 -10.91 -5.00 -7.99
CA ALA A 15 -10.36 -4.36 -9.20
C ALA A 15 -11.01 -3.00 -9.51
N LEU A 16 -12.34 -2.90 -9.38
CA LEU A 16 -13.07 -1.64 -9.55
C LEU A 16 -12.66 -0.60 -8.51
N CYS A 17 -12.43 -1.01 -7.26
CA CYS A 17 -11.92 -0.13 -6.21
C CYS A 17 -10.54 0.44 -6.57
N VAL A 18 -9.63 -0.37 -7.13
CA VAL A 18 -8.32 0.09 -7.62
C VAL A 18 -8.48 1.08 -8.78
N ALA A 19 -9.29 0.75 -9.78
CA ALA A 19 -9.53 1.65 -10.92
C ALA A 19 -10.14 2.98 -10.49
N ARG A 20 -11.09 2.97 -9.55
CA ARG A 20 -11.66 4.18 -8.95
C ARG A 20 -10.58 5.02 -8.27
N ASN A 21 -9.69 4.39 -7.50
CA ASN A 21 -8.62 5.11 -6.82
C ASN A 21 -7.72 5.84 -7.83
N LEU A 22 -7.40 5.22 -8.98
CA LEU A 22 -6.60 5.86 -10.04
C LEU A 22 -7.28 7.08 -10.68
N ILE A 23 -8.62 7.08 -10.77
CA ILE A 23 -9.39 8.25 -11.25
C ILE A 23 -9.33 9.39 -10.24
N HIS A 24 -9.37 9.08 -8.94
CA HIS A 24 -9.34 10.10 -7.89
C HIS A 24 -7.92 10.63 -7.61
N ASN A 25 -6.93 9.75 -7.65
CA ASN A 25 -5.51 10.05 -7.49
C ASN A 25 -4.69 9.10 -8.38
N ASN A 26 -3.96 9.68 -9.33
CA ASN A 26 -3.17 8.93 -10.31
C ASN A 26 -1.76 8.54 -9.81
N SER A 27 -1.42 8.87 -8.56
CA SER A 27 -0.14 8.52 -7.96
C SER A 27 -0.07 7.00 -7.74
N ILE A 28 0.88 6.35 -8.41
CA ILE A 28 1.14 4.91 -8.28
C ILE A 28 2.41 4.72 -7.46
N VAL A 29 2.31 3.91 -6.40
CA VAL A 29 3.47 3.43 -5.65
C VAL A 29 3.83 2.02 -6.11
N TYR A 30 5.12 1.73 -6.16
CA TYR A 30 5.60 0.40 -6.51
C TYR A 30 5.29 -0.58 -5.36
N GLY A 31 4.53 -1.64 -5.69
CA GLY A 31 4.22 -2.73 -4.77
C GLY A 31 5.40 -3.70 -4.60
N GLY A 32 5.11 -4.91 -4.09
CA GLY A 32 6.12 -5.95 -3.87
C GLY A 32 6.81 -5.90 -2.50
N GLY A 33 6.31 -5.09 -1.56
CA GLY A 33 6.88 -4.91 -0.22
C GLY A 33 8.20 -4.11 -0.22
N GLU A 34 9.13 -4.50 -1.09
CA GLU A 34 10.49 -3.98 -1.12
C GLU A 34 10.59 -2.50 -1.51
N ALA A 35 9.67 -1.98 -2.33
CA ALA A 35 9.77 -0.60 -2.79
C ALA A 35 9.06 0.40 -1.86
N ALA A 36 7.75 0.23 -1.62
CA ALA A 36 6.99 1.17 -0.80
C ALA A 36 7.30 1.06 0.70
N GLU A 37 7.47 -0.15 1.24
CA GLU A 37 7.61 -0.33 2.69
C GLU A 37 9.04 -0.06 3.17
N ILE A 38 10.07 -0.53 2.43
CA ILE A 38 11.48 -0.27 2.78
C ILE A 38 11.80 1.22 2.65
N SER A 39 11.33 1.89 1.59
CA SER A 39 11.56 3.34 1.45
C SER A 39 10.97 4.14 2.62
N CYS A 40 9.78 3.76 3.10
CA CYS A 40 9.21 4.33 4.32
C CYS A 40 10.08 4.05 5.55
N SER A 41 10.56 2.81 5.72
CA SER A 41 11.40 2.42 6.86
C SER A 41 12.69 3.23 6.93
N VAL A 42 13.39 3.37 5.80
CA VAL A 42 14.64 4.15 5.72
C VAL A 42 14.39 5.63 6.00
N ALA A 43 13.29 6.19 5.48
CA ALA A 43 12.94 7.59 5.73
C ALA A 43 12.62 7.85 7.22
N VAL A 44 11.97 6.89 7.89
CA VAL A 44 11.66 6.96 9.31
C VAL A 44 12.93 6.84 10.16
N GLU A 45 13.81 5.88 9.86
CA GLU A 45 15.10 5.70 10.55
C GLU A 45 15.95 6.98 10.47
N ALA A 46 16.10 7.57 9.28
CA ALA A 46 16.84 8.82 9.10
C ALA A 46 16.18 10.04 9.80
N ALA A 47 14.87 9.99 10.07
CA ALA A 47 14.19 11.01 10.85
C ALA A 47 14.40 10.82 12.35
N ALA A 48 14.44 9.56 12.83
CA ALA A 48 14.73 9.21 14.21
C ALA A 48 16.15 9.63 14.62
N ASP A 49 17.15 9.38 13.77
CA ASP A 49 18.56 9.80 13.99
C ASP A 49 18.72 11.30 14.25
N LYS A 50 17.82 12.12 13.69
CA LYS A 50 17.83 13.59 13.87
C LYS A 50 17.25 14.05 15.19
N ASN A 51 16.61 13.16 15.97
CA ASN A 51 16.01 13.48 17.27
C ASN A 51 16.51 12.55 18.38
N PRO A 52 17.76 12.74 18.87
CA PRO A 52 18.44 11.84 19.79
C PRO A 52 17.87 11.80 21.22
N ARG A 53 16.73 12.45 21.50
CA ARG A 53 16.23 12.69 22.87
C ARG A 53 15.19 11.69 23.38
N VAL A 54 14.68 10.78 22.56
CA VAL A 54 13.54 9.91 22.93
C VAL A 54 13.87 8.40 22.93
N GLU A 55 14.97 7.97 22.31
CA GLU A 55 15.26 6.54 22.06
C GLU A 55 16.32 5.90 22.98
N GLN A 56 16.47 6.38 24.22
CA GLN A 56 17.26 5.69 25.25
C GLN A 56 16.36 5.20 26.37
#